data_AF-A0A8S8XUM9-F1
#
_entry.id   AF-A0A8S8XUM9-F1
#
_cell.length_a   1.000
_cell.length_b   1.000
_cell.length_c   1.000
_cell.angle_alpha   90.00
_cell.angle_beta   90.00
_cell.angle_gamma   90.00
#
_symmetry.space_group_name_H-M   'P 1'
#
loop_
_entity.id
_entity.type
_entity.pdbx_description
1 polymer ?
#
loop_
_entity_poly.entity_id
_entity_poly.type
_entity_poly.pdbx_seq_one_letter_code
_entity_poly.pdbx_strand_id
1 'polypeptide(L)'
;MASVNLGDEMPLFSFLGSTHRIFIEGRGFDFKSFDVHSNGTASLNLLNLDDSLFSILDFEEPRVIYVVSRLGQKDLIIQGCIFNSIEGNKSQLLYSKIQTES
;
A
#
# COMPACT_ATOMS: atom_id res chain seq x y z
N MET A 1 -20.62 -12.05 -13.99
CA MET A 1 -19.44 -11.49 -13.29
C MET A 1 -19.19 -10.11 -13.89
N ALA A 2 -19.38 -9.05 -13.11
CA ALA A 2 -19.15 -7.70 -13.61
C ALA A 2 -17.63 -7.46 -13.70
N SER A 3 -17.15 -7.20 -14.90
CA SER A 3 -15.78 -6.76 -15.15
C SER A 3 -15.64 -5.35 -14.59
N VAL A 4 -14.86 -5.19 -13.52
CA VAL A 4 -14.58 -3.87 -12.94
C VAL A 4 -13.52 -3.21 -13.83
N ASN A 5 -13.92 -2.18 -14.58
CA ASN A 5 -12.98 -1.36 -15.36
C ASN A 5 -12.08 -0.60 -14.38
N LEU A 6 -10.86 -1.08 -14.18
CA LEU A 6 -9.81 -0.45 -13.34
C LEU A 6 -9.19 0.81 -13.98
N GLY A 7 -9.86 1.44 -14.95
CA GLY A 7 -9.27 2.44 -15.85
C GLY A 7 -9.54 3.91 -15.52
N ASP A 8 -10.57 4.25 -14.72
CA ASP A 8 -11.06 5.64 -14.61
C ASP A 8 -11.33 6.14 -13.17
N GLU A 9 -10.99 5.37 -12.13
CA GLU A 9 -11.22 5.80 -10.75
C GLU A 9 -10.00 6.55 -10.20
N MET A 10 -10.14 7.86 -10.01
CA MET A 10 -9.11 8.70 -9.41
C MET A 10 -8.81 8.19 -7.99
N PRO A 11 -7.52 8.01 -7.62
CA PRO A 11 -7.18 7.51 -6.30
C PRO A 11 -7.67 8.47 -5.22
N LEU A 12 -8.16 7.92 -4.11
CA LEU A 12 -8.56 8.66 -2.93
C LEU A 12 -7.33 9.32 -2.28
N PHE A 13 -6.21 8.60 -2.27
CA PHE A 13 -4.91 9.09 -1.84
C PHE A 13 -3.82 8.63 -2.80
N SER A 14 -2.87 9.52 -3.08
CA SER A 14 -1.66 9.22 -3.85
C SER A 14 -0.44 9.70 -3.09
N PHE A 15 0.51 8.80 -2.88
CA PHE A 15 1.76 9.09 -2.21
C PHE A 15 2.95 8.80 -3.12
N LEU A 16 3.95 9.65 -3.02
CA LEU A 16 5.24 9.47 -3.67
C LEU A 16 6.27 9.08 -2.61
N GLY A 17 7.10 8.08 -2.89
CA GLY A 17 8.11 7.66 -1.93
C GLY A 17 9.29 8.64 -1.80
N SER A 18 9.38 9.65 -2.67
CA SER A 18 10.28 10.79 -2.47
C SER A 18 9.87 11.64 -1.26
N THR A 19 8.60 11.63 -0.88
CA THR A 19 8.05 12.41 0.23
C THR A 19 7.52 11.56 1.38
N HIS A 20 7.29 10.26 1.15
CA HIS A 20 6.73 9.34 2.15
C HIS A 20 7.52 8.04 2.24
N ARG A 21 7.30 7.30 3.33
CA ARG A 21 7.75 5.93 3.55
C ARG A 21 6.57 5.12 4.07
N ILE A 22 6.48 3.84 3.69
CA ILE A 22 5.49 2.95 4.27
C ILE A 22 6.12 2.10 5.37
N PHE A 23 5.32 1.74 6.38
CA PHE A 23 5.69 0.77 7.38
C PHE A 23 4.69 -0.38 7.40
N ILE A 24 5.20 -1.59 7.30
CA ILE A 24 4.42 -2.84 7.36
C ILE A 24 4.99 -3.63 8.53
N GLU A 25 4.16 -3.94 9.54
CA GLU A 25 4.59 -4.62 10.78
C GLU A 25 5.81 -3.95 11.45
N GLY A 26 5.86 -2.62 11.43
CA GLY A 26 6.96 -1.84 12.02
C GLY A 26 8.24 -1.82 11.18
N ARG A 27 8.31 -2.51 10.05
CA ARG A 27 9.44 -2.44 9.10
C ARG A 27 9.16 -1.39 8.04
N GLY A 28 10.12 -0.50 7.81
CA GLY A 28 9.99 0.58 6.85
C GLY A 28 10.45 0.19 5.44
N PHE A 29 9.62 0.43 4.43
CA PHE A 29 9.93 0.13 3.02
C PHE A 29 9.90 1.39 2.17
N ASP A 30 10.89 1.51 1.27
CA ASP A 30 10.91 2.58 0.27
C ASP A 30 10.15 2.14 -0.99
N PHE A 31 9.43 3.09 -1.58
CA PHE A 31 8.56 2.86 -2.71
C PHE A 31 8.66 4.02 -3.72
N LYS A 32 8.13 3.83 -4.92
CA LYS A 32 8.04 4.85 -5.97
C LYS A 32 6.71 5.58 -5.88
N SER A 33 5.61 4.84 -5.91
CA SER A 33 4.25 5.37 -5.82
C SER A 33 3.34 4.43 -5.02
N PHE A 34 2.36 5.00 -4.33
CA PHE A 34 1.33 4.25 -3.63
C PHE A 34 -0.02 4.95 -3.80
N ASP A 35 -0.93 4.30 -4.52
CA ASP A 35 -2.26 4.81 -4.83
C ASP A 35 -3.31 3.96 -4.12
N VAL A 36 -4.23 4.61 -3.40
CA VAL A 36 -5.28 3.98 -2.61
C VAL A 36 -6.63 4.37 -3.21
N HIS A 37 -7.45 3.40 -3.61
CA HIS A 37 -8.70 3.61 -4.34
C HIS A 37 -9.92 3.31 -3.47
N SER A 38 -10.99 4.09 -3.60
CA SER A 38 -12.22 3.97 -2.80
C SER A 38 -12.90 2.60 -2.86
N ASN A 39 -12.62 1.81 -3.91
CA ASN A 39 -13.16 0.47 -4.10
C ASN A 39 -12.49 -0.62 -3.23
N GLY A 40 -11.60 -0.26 -2.30
CA GLY A 40 -10.92 -1.21 -1.42
C GLY A 40 -9.65 -1.83 -2.02
N THR A 41 -9.15 -1.28 -3.13
CA THR A 41 -7.90 -1.70 -3.76
C THR A 41 -6.80 -0.65 -3.58
N ALA A 42 -5.55 -1.08 -3.56
CA ALA A 42 -4.40 -0.18 -3.58
C ALA A 42 -3.28 -0.71 -4.47
N SER A 43 -2.62 0.20 -5.19
CA SER A 43 -1.51 -0.09 -6.08
C SER A 43 -0.20 0.42 -5.47
N LEU A 44 0.70 -0.48 -5.11
CA LEU A 44 1.99 -0.15 -4.50
C LEU A 44 3.13 -0.49 -5.47
N ASN A 45 4.01 0.47 -5.73
CA ASN A 45 5.19 0.27 -6.55
C ASN A 45 6.44 0.39 -5.68
N LEU A 46 7.03 -0.72 -5.29
CA LEU A 46 8.21 -0.77 -4.42
C LEU A 46 9.49 -0.44 -5.19
N LEU A 47 10.49 0.15 -4.53
CA LEU A 47 11.77 0.43 -5.20
C LEU A 47 12.64 -0.83 -5.27
N ASN A 48 12.70 -1.57 -4.17
CA ASN A 48 13.37 -2.86 -4.07
C ASN A 48 12.44 -3.85 -3.36
N LEU A 49 12.26 -5.02 -3.95
CA LEU A 49 11.69 -6.16 -3.25
C LEU A 49 12.80 -6.76 -2.39
N ASP A 50 13.03 -6.19 -1.21
CA ASP A 50 14.00 -6.75 -0.27
C ASP A 50 13.48 -8.08 0.29
N ASP A 51 14.38 -9.02 0.62
CA ASP A 51 14.04 -10.30 1.26
C ASP A 51 13.16 -10.11 2.51
N SER A 52 13.32 -8.97 3.18
CA SER A 52 12.51 -8.59 4.34
C SER A 52 11.03 -8.43 4.01
N LEU A 53 10.67 -8.02 2.80
CA LEU A 53 9.29 -7.96 2.35
C LEU A 53 8.74 -9.36 2.15
N PHE A 54 9.47 -10.24 1.47
CA PHE A 54 9.02 -11.62 1.25
C PHE A 54 8.90 -12.41 2.55
N SER A 55 9.73 -12.11 3.55
CA SER A 55 9.59 -12.69 4.90
C SER A 55 8.30 -12.29 5.62
N ILE A 56 7.67 -11.20 5.17
CA ILE A 56 6.41 -10.66 5.71
C ILE A 56 5.29 -10.71 4.65
N LEU A 57 5.41 -11.49 3.59
CA LEU A 57 4.35 -11.65 2.61
C LEU A 57 3.78 -13.04 2.75
N ASP A 58 3.01 -13.24 3.81
CA ASP A 58 2.04 -14.33 3.81
C ASP A 58 0.77 -13.80 3.11
N PHE A 59 0.51 -14.32 1.91
CA PHE A 59 -0.55 -13.81 1.01
C PHE A 59 -1.96 -13.98 1.59
N GLU A 60 -2.13 -14.73 2.68
CA GLU A 60 -3.42 -14.94 3.35
C GLU A 60 -3.59 -14.11 4.63
N GLU A 61 -2.52 -13.50 5.16
CA GLU A 61 -2.60 -12.78 6.44
C GLU A 61 -2.82 -11.26 6.25
N PRO A 62 -3.88 -10.70 6.86
CA PRO A 62 -4.17 -9.27 6.78
C PRO A 62 -3.15 -8.45 7.59
N ARG A 63 -2.62 -7.40 6.96
CA ARG A 63 -1.59 -6.52 7.53
C ARG A 63 -2.09 -5.10 7.75
N VAL A 64 -1.34 -4.34 8.54
CA VAL A 64 -1.54 -2.89 8.69
C VAL A 64 -0.37 -2.17 8.02
N ILE A 65 -0.70 -1.23 7.14
CA ILE A 65 0.25 -0.36 6.47
C ILE A 65 0.09 1.05 7.01
N TYR A 66 1.18 1.63 7.49
CA TYR A 66 1.26 3.04 7.85
C TYR A 66 1.95 3.80 6.73
N VAL A 67 1.35 4.90 6.29
CA VAL A 67 1.98 5.87 5.38
C VAL A 67 2.43 7.06 6.21
N VAL A 68 3.72 7.34 6.18
CA VAL A 68 4.35 8.37 7.00
C VAL A 68 5.15 9.27 6.09
N SER A 69 4.89 10.57 6.12
CA SER A 69 5.75 11.55 5.46
C SER A 69 7.17 11.44 5.98
N ARG A 70 8.15 11.80 5.15
CA ARG A 70 9.55 11.87 5.56
C ARG A 70 9.82 12.96 6.59
N LEU A 71 8.85 13.84 6.86
CA LEU A 71 8.86 14.78 7.98
C LEU A 71 8.44 14.15 9.32
N GLY A 72 8.02 12.88 9.30
CA GLY A 72 7.63 12.11 10.49
C GLY A 72 6.14 12.19 10.83
N GLN A 73 5.35 12.92 10.06
CA GLN A 73 3.89 12.96 10.22
C GLN A 73 3.27 11.68 9.64
N LYS A 74 2.40 11.02 10.41
CA LYS A 74 1.61 9.89 9.94
C LYS A 74 0.40 10.45 9.18
N ASP A 75 0.24 10.05 7.93
CA ASP A 75 -0.79 10.61 7.06
C ASP A 75 -1.94 9.64 6.86
N LEU A 76 -1.65 8.34 6.79
CA LEU A 76 -2.66 7.32 6.53
C LEU A 76 -2.33 6.01 7.22
N ILE A 77 -3.37 5.36 7.75
CA ILE A 77 -3.34 3.98 8.23
C ILE A 77 -4.29 3.17 7.37
N ILE A 78 -3.79 2.08 6.79
CA ILE A 78 -4.58 1.15 5.99
C ILE A 78 -4.56 -0.19 6.70
N GLN A 79 -5.73 -0.74 6.98
CA GLN A 79 -5.92 -1.94 7.79
C GLN A 79 -6.53 -3.06 6.95
N GLY A 80 -6.18 -4.30 7.31
CA GLY A 80 -6.66 -5.47 6.58
C GLY A 80 -6.03 -5.60 5.19
N CYS A 81 -4.80 -5.12 5.02
CA CYS A 81 -4.07 -5.16 3.76
C CYS A 81 -3.68 -6.59 3.42
N ILE A 82 -4.19 -7.12 2.32
CA ILE A 82 -3.82 -8.42 1.77
C ILE A 82 -3.16 -8.16 0.42
N PHE A 83 -1.95 -8.68 0.22
CA PHE A 83 -1.28 -8.60 -1.07
C PHE A 83 -1.91 -9.63 -2.01
N ASN A 84 -2.49 -9.17 -3.12
CA ASN A 84 -3.16 -10.04 -4.09
C ASN A 84 -2.22 -10.52 -5.21
N SER A 85 -1.30 -9.65 -5.62
CA SER A 85 -0.32 -9.97 -6.66
C SER A 85 0.94 -9.14 -6.51
N ILE A 86 2.07 -9.73 -6.92
CA ILE A 86 3.37 -9.06 -7.00
C ILE A 86 3.99 -9.41 -8.36
N GLU A 87 4.06 -8.41 -9.23
CA GLU A 87 4.67 -8.51 -10.57
C GLU A 87 5.90 -7.61 -10.62
N GLY A 88 7.06 -8.20 -10.28
CA GLY A 88 8.27 -7.43 -10.01
C GLY A 88 7.99 -6.40 -8.91
N ASN A 89 8.30 -5.13 -9.15
CA ASN A 89 8.14 -4.07 -8.17
C ASN A 89 6.70 -3.61 -7.94
N LYS A 90 5.74 -4.06 -8.76
CA LYS A 90 4.34 -3.67 -8.65
C LYS A 90 3.58 -4.67 -7.81
N SER A 91 2.87 -4.18 -6.81
CA SER A 91 2.01 -4.97 -5.94
C SER A 91 0.60 -4.42 -5.97
N GLN A 92 -0.38 -5.32 -6.03
CA GLN A 92 -1.79 -4.99 -5.82
C GLN A 92 -2.22 -5.49 -4.46
N LEU A 93 -2.96 -4.65 -3.73
CA LEU A 93 -3.46 -4.97 -2.41
C LEU A 93 -4.98 -4.80 -2.35
N LEU A 94 -5.62 -5.63 -1.55
CA LEU A 94 -6.95 -5.35 -1.01
C LEU A 94 -6.80 -4.79 0.39
N TYR A 95 -7.74 -3.95 0.81
CA TYR A 95 -7.83 -3.48 2.18
C TYR A 95 -9.27 -3.42 2.67
N SER A 96 -9.47 -3.46 3.99
CA SER A 96 -10.81 -3.42 4.59
C SER A 96 -11.16 -2.06 5.19
N LYS A 97 -10.16 -1.29 5.61
CA LYS A 97 -10.39 0.01 6.27
C LYS A 97 -9.23 0.98 6.08
N ILE A 98 -9.56 2.27 5.98
CA ILE A 98 -8.63 3.40 6.00
C ILE A 98 -8.93 4.29 7.20
N GLN A 99 -7.89 4.91 7.76
CA GLN A 99 -7.98 5.91 8.81
C GLN A 99 -6.95 7.01 8.52
N THR A 100 -7.42 8.26 8.47
CA THR A 100 -6.56 9.44 8.42
C THR A 100 -6.30 9.91 9.84
N GLU A 101 -5.04 10.22 10.17
CA GLU A 101 -4.73 10.89 11.44
C GLU A 101 -5.04 12.38 11.24
N SER A 102 -5.88 12.96 12.10
CA SER A 102 -6.33 14.36 12.05
C SER A 102 -5.34 15.30 12.73
#